data_AF-A0A448MNH0-F1
#
_entry.id   AF-A0A448MNH0-F1
#
_cell.length_a   1.000
_cell.length_b   1.000
_cell.length_c   1.000
_cell.angle_alpha   90.00
_cell.angle_beta   90.00
_cell.angle_gamma   90.00
#
_symmetry.space_group_name_H-M   'P 1'
#
loop_
_entity.id
_entity.type
_entity.pdbx_description
1 polymer ?
#
loop_
_entity_poly.entity_id
_entity_poly.type
_entity_poly.pdbx_seq_one_letter_code
_entity_poly.pdbx_strand_id
1 'polypeptide(L)'
;MSYGRAIREEFAKTYARVGNATHALKQVLGEERADKMQPHTLRAKASELFNDYRTQALIEFEKTKMLSRRERLPRYRKPTVRTDLMSNTEGQAVISNRGYQGYDPLAQIKAMRQQLLSRVSKKMRRALRAKR
;
A
#
# COMPACT_ATOMS: atom_id res chain seq x y z
N MET A 1 -3.21 -14.55 22.16
CA MET A 1 -2.26 -13.85 23.07
C MET A 1 -1.93 -12.53 22.41
N SER A 2 -2.25 -11.37 23.00
CA SER A 2 -1.96 -10.08 22.34
C SER A 2 -0.48 -9.75 22.48
N TYR A 3 0.26 -9.70 21.37
CA TYR A 3 1.63 -9.19 21.37
C TYR A 3 1.68 -7.74 21.88
N GLY A 4 2.75 -7.40 22.58
CA GLY A 4 2.99 -6.03 23.06
C GLY A 4 3.10 -5.03 21.90
N ARG A 5 2.84 -3.75 22.18
CA ARG A 5 2.91 -2.66 21.20
C ARG A 5 4.27 -2.60 20.50
N ALA A 6 5.37 -2.76 21.24
CA ALA A 6 6.73 -2.74 20.71
C ALA A 6 6.95 -3.81 19.62
N ILE A 7 6.50 -5.04 19.86
CA ILE A 7 6.63 -6.14 18.90
C ILE A 7 5.83 -5.84 17.62
N ARG A 8 4.62 -5.27 17.74
CA ARG A 8 3.83 -4.87 16.56
C ARG A 8 4.54 -3.80 15.73
N GLU A 9 5.12 -2.79 16.38
CA GLU A 9 5.83 -1.71 15.69
C GLU A 9 7.10 -2.20 14.99
N GLU A 10 7.88 -3.06 15.65
CA GLU A 10 9.09 -3.63 15.08
C GLU A 10 8.78 -4.59 13.93
N PHE A 11 7.74 -5.41 14.09
CA PHE A 11 7.23 -6.25 13.02
C PHE A 11 6.75 -5.44 11.82
N ALA A 12 6.01 -4.36 12.04
CA ALA A 12 5.51 -3.53 10.94
C ALA A 12 6.66 -2.94 10.11
N LYS A 13 7.70 -2.43 10.79
CA LYS A 13 8.92 -1.90 10.17
C LYS A 13 9.67 -2.97 9.38
N THR A 14 9.90 -4.15 9.97
CA THR A 14 10.61 -5.25 9.32
C THR A 14 9.81 -5.82 8.15
N TYR A 15 8.49 -6.00 8.30
CA TYR A 15 7.61 -6.44 7.23
C TYR A 15 7.56 -5.45 6.06
N ALA A 16 7.50 -4.14 6.32
CA ALA A 16 7.50 -3.12 5.26
C ALA A 16 8.74 -3.22 4.36
N ARG A 17 9.90 -3.61 4.94
CA ARG A 17 11.18 -3.79 4.25
C ARG A 17 11.36 -5.16 3.59
N VAL A 18 10.94 -6.24 4.26
CA VAL A 18 11.17 -7.62 3.80
C VAL A 18 10.04 -8.14 2.91
N GLY A 19 8.80 -7.74 3.19
CA GLY A 19 7.61 -8.15 2.44
C GLY A 19 7.10 -9.57 2.73
N ASN A 20 7.64 -10.26 3.74
CA ASN A 20 7.22 -11.60 4.14
C ASN A 20 7.04 -11.69 5.66
N ALA A 21 5.82 -12.01 6.12
CA ALA A 21 5.46 -12.03 7.53
C ALA A 21 6.28 -13.03 8.37
N THR A 22 6.55 -14.23 7.84
CA THR A 22 7.32 -15.22 8.58
C THR A 22 8.76 -14.77 8.77
N HIS A 23 9.39 -14.21 7.73
CA HIS A 23 10.75 -13.69 7.84
C HIS A 23 10.83 -12.43 8.72
N ALA A 24 9.83 -11.55 8.64
CA ALA A 24 9.72 -10.40 9.53
C ALA A 24 9.66 -10.83 11.00
N LEU A 25 8.81 -11.82 11.33
CA LEU A 25 8.73 -12.35 12.69
C LEU A 25 10.04 -13.00 13.14
N LYS A 26 10.73 -13.74 12.26
CA LYS A 26 12.05 -14.31 12.59
C LYS A 26 13.06 -13.21 12.97
N GLN A 27 13.10 -12.12 12.21
CA GLN A 27 14.01 -11.00 12.50
C GLN A 27 13.68 -10.30 13.82
N VAL A 28 12.39 -10.09 14.12
CA VAL A 28 11.96 -9.44 15.37
C VAL A 28 12.22 -10.32 16.60
N LEU A 29 12.03 -11.63 16.50
CA LEU A 29 12.26 -12.54 17.62
C LEU A 29 13.75 -12.86 17.84
N GLY A 30 14.58 -12.69 16.80
CA GLY A 30 15.94 -13.19 16.75
C GLY A 30 16.01 -14.68 16.40
N GLU A 31 17.14 -15.11 15.84
CA GLU A 31 17.36 -16.49 15.37
C GLU A 31 17.20 -17.50 16.51
N GLU A 32 17.79 -17.24 17.69
CA GLU A 32 17.73 -18.13 18.84
C GLU A 32 16.30 -18.47 19.30
N ARG A 33 15.38 -17.50 19.25
CA ARG A 33 13.99 -17.71 19.68
C ARG A 33 13.15 -18.28 18.54
N ALA A 34 13.43 -17.88 17.31
CA ALA A 34 12.73 -18.37 16.14
C ALA A 34 13.02 -19.86 15.88
N ASP A 35 14.27 -20.30 16.05
CA ASP A 35 14.70 -21.67 15.78
C ASP A 35 14.22 -22.67 16.83
N LYS A 36 13.94 -22.20 18.06
CA LYS A 36 13.26 -22.99 19.09
C LYS A 36 11.77 -23.24 18.77
N MET A 37 11.19 -22.50 17.83
CA MET A 37 9.78 -22.68 17.44
C MET A 37 9.63 -23.65 16.28
N GLN A 38 8.61 -24.50 16.35
CA GLN A 38 8.23 -25.30 15.21
C GLN A 38 7.80 -24.40 14.03
N PRO A 39 8.15 -24.75 12.77
CA PRO A 39 7.85 -23.90 11.61
C PRO A 39 6.36 -23.53 11.46
N HIS A 40 5.46 -24.46 11.79
CA HIS A 40 4.01 -24.23 11.73
C HIS A 40 3.55 -23.25 12.81
N THR A 41 4.10 -23.32 14.03
CA THR A 41 3.80 -22.38 15.12
C THR A 41 4.27 -20.98 14.79
N LEU A 42 5.48 -20.85 14.23
CA LEU A 42 6.02 -19.56 13.80
C LEU A 42 5.15 -18.93 12.70
N ARG A 43 4.73 -19.74 11.72
CA ARG A 43 3.83 -19.28 10.66
C ARG A 43 2.47 -18.84 11.22
N ALA A 44 1.90 -19.58 12.16
CA ALA A 44 0.64 -19.22 12.81
C ALA A 44 0.74 -17.89 13.57
N LYS A 45 1.80 -17.71 14.38
CA LYS A 45 2.07 -16.46 15.11
C LYS A 45 2.28 -15.26 14.18
N ALA A 46 3.03 -15.46 13.09
CA ALA A 46 3.22 -14.42 12.08
C ALA A 46 1.89 -14.04 11.43
N SER A 47 1.03 -15.02 11.15
CA SER A 47 -0.30 -14.76 10.58
C SER A 47 -1.21 -14.05 11.57
N GLU A 48 -1.21 -14.42 12.86
CA GLU A 48 -1.99 -13.75 13.91
C GLU A 48 -1.61 -12.27 13.98
N LEU A 49 -0.31 -11.98 14.05
CA LEU A 49 0.19 -10.61 14.15
C LEU A 49 -0.03 -9.80 12.86
N PHE A 50 0.15 -10.44 11.70
CA PHE A 50 -0.08 -9.80 10.40
C PHE A 50 -1.55 -9.48 10.16
N ASN A 51 -2.48 -10.29 10.67
CA ASN A 51 -3.91 -10.07 10.49
C ASN A 51 -4.53 -9.13 11.56
N ASP A 52 -3.78 -8.75 12.59
CA ASP A 52 -4.23 -7.75 13.57
C ASP A 52 -4.36 -6.36 12.90
N TYR A 53 -5.55 -5.76 13.01
CA TYR A 53 -5.86 -4.46 12.41
C TYR A 53 -4.88 -3.35 12.85
N ARG A 54 -4.40 -3.42 14.10
CA ARG A 54 -3.44 -2.44 14.64
C ARG A 54 -2.11 -2.55 13.94
N THR A 55 -1.66 -3.78 13.71
CA THR A 55 -0.40 -4.04 12.99
C THR A 55 -0.52 -3.66 11.52
N GLN A 56 -1.66 -3.92 10.88
CA GLN A 56 -1.91 -3.50 9.49
C GLN A 56 -1.83 -1.98 9.33
N ALA A 57 -2.42 -1.21 10.25
CA ALA A 57 -2.32 0.25 10.23
C ALA A 57 -0.86 0.73 10.32
N LEU A 58 -0.04 0.11 11.17
CA LEU A 58 1.38 0.41 11.30
C LEU A 58 2.17 0.04 10.03
N ILE A 59 1.83 -1.08 9.39
CA ILE A 59 2.47 -1.52 8.13
C ILE A 59 2.21 -0.50 7.01
N GLU A 60 0.96 -0.07 6.84
CA GLU A 60 0.62 0.94 5.83
C GLU A 60 1.30 2.28 6.12
N PHE A 61 1.41 2.68 7.38
CA PHE A 61 2.18 3.86 7.78
C PHE A 61 3.66 3.75 7.40
N GLU A 62 4.31 2.62 7.68
CA GLU A 62 5.73 2.43 7.33
C GLU A 62 5.94 2.35 5.80
N LYS A 63 5.00 1.74 5.04
CA LYS A 63 5.05 1.75 3.57
C LYS A 63 4.98 3.18 3.01
N THR A 64 4.06 4.01 3.51
CA THR A 64 3.95 5.41 3.04
C THR A 64 5.19 6.22 3.38
N LYS A 65 5.83 5.95 4.52
CA LYS A 65 7.11 6.53 4.90
C LYS A 65 8.28 6.09 4.01
N MET A 66 8.31 4.84 3.58
CA MET A 66 9.30 4.37 2.59
C MET A 66 9.08 5.05 1.23
N LEU A 67 7.81 5.17 0.79
CA LEU A 67 7.46 5.86 -0.45
C LEU A 67 7.83 7.35 -0.42
N SER A 68 7.62 8.04 0.71
CA SER A 68 7.98 9.46 0.83
C SER A 68 9.49 9.69 0.73
N ARG A 69 10.28 8.71 1.19
CA ARG A 69 11.74 8.67 1.03
C ARG A 69 12.19 8.20 -0.35
N ARG A 70 11.27 7.83 -1.24
CA ARG A 70 11.53 7.23 -2.56
C ARG A 70 12.31 5.91 -2.48
N GLU A 71 12.18 5.19 -1.37
CA GLU A 71 12.73 3.84 -1.23
C GLU A 71 11.88 2.84 -2.04
N ARG A 72 12.55 1.85 -2.65
CA ARG A 72 11.86 0.80 -3.41
C ARG A 72 11.12 -0.15 -2.46
N LEU A 73 9.81 -0.28 -2.63
CA LEU A 73 9.03 -1.26 -1.87
C LEU A 73 9.31 -2.69 -2.37
N PRO A 74 9.47 -3.68 -1.47
CA PRO A 74 9.59 -5.08 -1.84
C PRO A 74 8.27 -5.63 -2.41
N ARG A 75 8.33 -6.82 -3.02
CA ARG A 75 7.12 -7.57 -3.38
C ARG A 75 6.48 -8.14 -2.12
N TYR A 76 5.37 -7.56 -1.69
CA TYR A 76 4.62 -8.04 -0.53
C TYR A 76 3.94 -9.39 -0.81
N ARG A 77 4.13 -10.36 0.09
CA ARG A 77 3.27 -11.54 0.17
C ARG A 77 1.92 -11.14 0.77
N LYS A 78 0.85 -11.36 0.01
CA LYS A 78 -0.50 -11.02 0.42
C LYS A 78 -0.93 -11.83 1.65
N PRO A 79 -1.86 -11.30 2.47
CA PRO A 79 -2.50 -12.09 3.52
C PRO A 79 -3.16 -13.35 2.94
N THR A 80 -3.17 -14.42 3.72
CA THR A 80 -4.02 -15.57 3.43
C THR A 80 -5.46 -15.12 3.60
N VAL A 81 -6.16 -14.88 2.49
CA VAL A 81 -7.57 -14.53 2.50
C VAL A 81 -8.36 -15.81 2.74
N ARG A 82 -9.12 -15.86 3.84
CA ARG A 82 -10.12 -16.90 4.11
C ARG A 82 -11.37 -16.60 3.31
N THR A 83 -11.38 -17.01 2.04
CA THR A 83 -12.51 -16.80 1.13
C THR A 83 -13.79 -17.49 1.61
N ASP A 84 -13.65 -18.54 2.41
CA ASP A 84 -14.74 -19.24 3.11
C ASP A 84 -15.52 -18.34 4.08
N LEU A 85 -14.84 -17.39 4.73
CA LEU A 85 -15.45 -16.40 5.64
C LEU A 85 -15.93 -15.14 4.92
N MET A 86 -15.64 -15.01 3.62
CA MET A 86 -15.98 -13.86 2.78
C MET A 86 -17.25 -14.14 1.94
N SER A 87 -18.09 -15.09 2.37
CA SER A 87 -19.33 -15.54 1.71
C SER A 87 -20.46 -14.50 1.68
N ASN A 88 -20.15 -13.21 1.82
CA ASN A 88 -21.02 -12.11 1.41
C ASN A 88 -20.35 -11.38 0.25
N THR A 89 -20.85 -11.68 -0.95
CA THR A 89 -20.43 -11.24 -2.28
C THR A 89 -20.37 -9.71 -2.48
N GLU A 90 -20.79 -8.91 -1.50
CA GLU A 90 -20.74 -7.44 -1.55
C GLU A 90 -19.36 -6.87 -1.22
N GLY A 91 -18.54 -7.59 -0.43
CA GLY A 91 -17.19 -7.14 -0.04
C GLY A 91 -16.12 -7.33 -1.13
N GLN A 92 -16.37 -8.20 -2.11
CA GLN A 92 -15.38 -8.51 -3.16
C GLN A 92 -15.22 -7.36 -4.17
N ALA A 93 -16.26 -6.55 -4.39
CA ALA A 93 -16.17 -5.37 -5.27
C ALA A 93 -15.19 -4.30 -4.75
N VAL A 94 -14.97 -4.24 -3.43
CA VAL A 94 -14.07 -3.25 -2.80
C VAL A 94 -12.60 -3.66 -2.94
N ILE A 95 -12.31 -4.96 -3.06
CA ILE A 95 -10.95 -5.50 -3.07
C ILE A 95 -10.41 -5.68 -4.51
N SER A 96 -11.29 -5.93 -5.49
CA SER A 96 -10.89 -6.06 -6.91
C SER A 96 -10.84 -4.72 -7.66
N ASN A 97 -11.52 -3.66 -7.19
CA ASN A 97 -11.55 -2.34 -7.83
C ASN A 97 -10.81 -1.24 -7.04
N ARG A 98 -9.50 -1.43 -6.79
CA ARG A 98 -8.59 -0.32 -6.47
C ARG A 98 -7.54 -0.11 -7.56
N GLY A 99 -7.99 -0.11 -8.81
CA GLY A 99 -7.45 0.89 -9.74
C GLY A 99 -7.97 2.23 -9.25
N TYR A 100 -7.08 3.13 -8.84
CA TYR A 100 -7.39 4.51 -8.46
C TYR A 100 -8.30 5.16 -9.54
N GLN A 101 -9.61 5.18 -9.32
CA GLN A 101 -10.58 5.84 -10.23
C GLN A 101 -10.85 7.30 -9.85
N GLY A 102 -10.12 7.88 -8.89
CA GLY A 102 -10.44 9.22 -8.38
C GLY A 102 -9.57 10.36 -8.90
N TYR A 103 -8.34 10.10 -9.31
CA TYR A 103 -7.41 11.19 -9.65
C TYR A 103 -6.25 10.68 -10.50
N ASP A 104 -6.33 10.93 -11.81
CA ASP A 104 -5.19 10.81 -12.70
C ASP A 104 -4.55 12.20 -12.87
N PRO A 105 -3.46 12.51 -12.13
CA PRO A 105 -2.80 13.81 -12.23
C PRO A 105 -2.29 14.10 -13.64
N LEU A 106 -1.98 13.08 -14.44
CA LEU A 106 -1.54 13.28 -15.82
C LEU A 106 -2.71 13.70 -16.71
N ALA A 107 -3.89 13.12 -16.52
CA ALA A 107 -5.11 13.54 -17.22
C ALA A 107 -5.46 15.00 -16.89
N GLN A 108 -5.33 15.42 -15.64
CA GLN A 108 -5.58 16.80 -15.23
C GLN A 108 -4.56 17.78 -15.85
N ILE A 109 -3.27 17.43 -15.84
CA ILE A 109 -2.21 18.23 -16.48
C ILE A 109 -2.47 18.34 -17.99
N LYS A 110 -2.88 17.25 -18.65
CA LYS A 110 -3.19 17.24 -20.08
C LYS A 110 -4.40 18.12 -20.41
N ALA A 111 -5.45 18.09 -19.58
CA ALA A 111 -6.62 18.94 -19.73
C ALA A 111 -6.28 20.43 -19.53
N MET A 112 -5.49 20.76 -18.50
CA MET A 112 -5.03 22.14 -18.27
C MET A 112 -4.19 22.67 -19.44
N ARG A 113 -3.27 21.85 -19.98
CA ARG A 113 -2.47 22.22 -21.15
C ARG A 113 -3.35 22.52 -22.37
N GLN A 114 -4.37 21.71 -22.63
CA GLN A 114 -5.29 21.93 -23.74
C GLN A 114 -6.11 23.23 -23.58
N GLN A 115 -6.55 23.55 -22.36
CA GLN A 115 -7.25 24.80 -22.08
C GLN A 115 -6.37 26.04 -22.29
N LEU A 116 -5.09 25.97 -21.96
CA LEU A 116 -4.16 27.09 -22.21
C LEU A 116 -3.93 27.29 -23.72
N LEU A 117 -3.73 26.21 -24.47
CA LEU A 117 -3.55 26.28 -25.92
C LEU A 117 -4.79 26.82 -26.64
N SER A 118 -5.99 26.44 -26.20
CA SER A 118 -7.24 26.94 -26.78
C SER A 118 -7.45 28.44 -26.48
N ARG A 119 -7.05 28.91 -25.30
CA ARG A 119 -7.08 30.35 -24.95
C ARG A 119 -6.10 31.17 -25.79
N VAL A 120 -4.87 30.68 -25.95
CA VAL A 120 -3.84 31.35 -26.77
C VAL A 120 -4.28 31.43 -28.23
N SER A 121 -4.75 30.33 -28.81
CA SER A 121 -5.24 30.30 -30.18
C SER A 121 -6.46 31.20 -30.40
N LYS A 122 -7.41 31.25 -29.46
CA LYS A 122 -8.56 32.16 -29.51
C LYS A 122 -8.12 33.63 -29.44
N LYS A 123 -7.13 33.96 -28.61
CA LYS A 123 -6.57 35.32 -28.51
C LYS A 123 -5.87 35.72 -29.82
N MET A 124 -5.07 34.84 -30.41
CA MET A 124 -4.46 35.08 -31.73
C MET A 124 -5.49 35.30 -32.84
N ARG A 125 -6.55 34.46 -32.91
CA ARG A 125 -7.61 34.63 -33.92
C ARG A 125 -8.34 35.96 -33.77
N ARG A 126 -8.59 36.42 -32.54
CA ARG A 126 -9.17 37.75 -32.28
C ARG A 126 -8.25 38.88 -32.71
N ALA A 127 -6.95 38.79 -32.38
CA ALA A 127 -5.96 39.79 -32.79
C ALA A 127 -5.80 39.89 -34.31
N LEU A 128 -5.87 38.75 -35.03
CA LEU A 128 -5.84 38.73 -36.49
C LEU A 128 -7.12 39.30 -37.13
N ARG A 129 -8.29 39.06 -36.51
CA ARG A 129 -9.56 39.66 -36.97
C ARG A 129 -9.66 41.16 -36.71
N ALA A 130 -9.02 41.67 -35.65
CA ALA A 130 -9.00 43.10 -35.35
C ALA A 130 -8.00 43.91 -36.20
N LYS A 131 -7.19 43.24 -37.02
CA LYS A 131 -6.22 43.84 -37.95
C LYS A 131 -6.67 43.83 -39.42
N ARG A 132 -7.87 43.31 -39.70
CA ARG A 132 -8.57 43.42 -40.98
C ARG A 132 -9.71 44.42 -40.83
#